data_AF-A0A9J7ALX6-F1
#
_entry.id   AF-A0A9J7ALX6-F1
#
_cell.length_a   1.000
_cell.length_b   1.000
_cell.length_c   1.000
_cell.angle_alpha   90.00
_cell.angle_beta   90.00
_cell.angle_gamma   90.00
#
_symmetry.space_group_name_H-M   'P 1'
#
loop_
_entity.id
_entity.type
_entity.pdbx_description
1 polymer ?
#
loop_
_entity_poly.entity_id
_entity_poly.type
_entity_poly.pdbx_seq_one_letter_code
_entity_poly.pdbx_strand_id
1 'polypeptide(L)'
;MSTLDDLRREIDGIDEALHDLLMRRVEIGKQVAEAKGGDRGPYFRPGREAQIIRRLVARNESFLNVPTLIRFWREILSANLNMQTHVHAAVFMAEGAERVYDLARDHCGISASIECMDGAGKVLDAVSSGAATLGVLPGVAMKAARWWPLLLSDRAEGMAPRIIARLPFCETGPEAGINGFAGDAFIVAAQEPEESGEDRTLFAVETGHAVDGEILDEADGFRLVEQAGFLEAPEGLERHMGGREGEVPYYRIGAYAAPVHAG
;
A
#
# COMPACT_ATOMS: atom_id res chain seq x y z
N MET A 1 -42.04 -3.16 24.94
CA MET A 1 -41.34 -3.72 23.77
C MET A 1 -41.41 -2.65 22.69
N SER A 2 -40.27 -2.25 22.12
CA SER A 2 -40.26 -1.33 20.99
C SER A 2 -40.99 -1.96 19.81
N THR A 3 -41.84 -1.20 19.13
CA THR A 3 -42.47 -1.65 17.89
C THR A 3 -41.46 -1.65 16.74
N LEU A 4 -41.80 -2.30 15.62
CA LEU A 4 -40.97 -2.25 14.41
C LEU A 4 -40.72 -0.80 13.95
N ASP A 5 -41.74 0.05 14.04
CA ASP A 5 -41.62 1.45 13.64
C ASP A 5 -40.75 2.26 14.61
N ASP A 6 -40.75 1.92 15.90
CA ASP A 6 -39.85 2.55 16.87
C ASP A 6 -38.38 2.19 16.56
N LEU A 7 -38.11 0.92 16.23
CA LEU A 7 -36.77 0.46 15.87
C LEU A 7 -36.27 1.09 14.56
N ARG A 8 -37.16 1.28 13.57
CA ARG A 8 -36.81 1.96 12.32
C ARG A 8 -36.45 3.43 12.55
N ARG A 9 -37.23 4.15 13.36
CA ARG A 9 -36.90 5.54 13.72
C ARG A 9 -35.57 5.65 14.46
N GLU A 10 -35.22 4.66 15.28
CA GLU A 10 -33.91 4.60 15.92
C GLU A 10 -32.77 4.42 14.89
N ILE A 11 -32.95 3.53 13.90
CA ILE A 11 -32.00 3.37 12.79
C ILE A 11 -31.85 4.66 11.99
N ASP A 12 -32.97 5.30 11.62
CA ASP A 12 -32.94 6.55 10.86
C ASP A 12 -32.13 7.63 11.60
N GLY A 13 -32.32 7.75 12.92
CA GLY A 13 -31.54 8.67 13.76
C GLY A 13 -30.05 8.32 13.86
N ILE A 14 -29.71 7.02 13.84
CA ILE A 14 -28.32 6.56 13.77
C ILE A 14 -27.71 6.92 12.41
N ASP A 15 -28.43 6.70 11.32
CA ASP A 15 -27.97 6.99 9.96
C ASP A 15 -27.73 8.50 9.75
N GLU A 16 -28.61 9.36 10.28
CA GLU A 16 -28.40 10.81 10.31
C GLU A 16 -27.13 11.18 11.09
N ALA A 17 -26.94 10.62 12.29
CA ALA A 17 -25.75 10.88 13.10
C ALA A 17 -24.46 10.36 12.43
N LEU A 18 -24.51 9.21 11.76
CA LEU A 18 -23.39 8.67 10.98
C LEU A 18 -23.03 9.60 9.83
N HIS A 19 -24.02 10.09 9.09
CA HIS A 19 -23.81 11.05 8.01
C HIS A 19 -23.16 12.35 8.52
N ASP A 20 -23.66 12.91 9.62
CA ASP A 20 -23.09 14.12 10.23
C ASP A 20 -21.63 13.91 10.69
N LEU A 21 -21.32 12.75 11.28
CA LEU A 21 -19.97 12.38 11.68
C LEU A 21 -19.04 12.23 10.47
N LEU A 22 -19.53 11.63 9.37
CA LEU A 22 -18.78 11.51 8.12
C LEU A 22 -18.48 12.89 7.52
N MET A 23 -19.47 13.78 7.45
CA MET A 23 -19.28 15.15 6.97
C MET A 23 -18.27 15.91 7.84
N ARG A 24 -18.36 15.78 9.17
CA ARG A 24 -17.40 16.39 10.08
C ARG A 24 -15.99 15.83 9.88
N ARG A 25 -15.86 14.52 9.63
CA ARG A 25 -14.57 13.87 9.37
C ARG A 25 -13.94 14.39 8.08
N VAL A 26 -14.72 14.54 7.01
CA VAL A 26 -14.26 15.11 5.73
C VAL A 26 -13.73 16.54 5.94
N GLU A 27 -14.49 17.37 6.64
CA GLU A 27 -14.12 18.76 6.93
C GLU A 27 -12.81 18.87 7.73
N ILE A 28 -12.65 18.05 8.78
CA ILE A 28 -11.39 17.98 9.53
C ILE A 28 -10.25 17.47 8.64
N GLY A 29 -10.51 16.51 7.75
CA GLY A 29 -9.53 16.02 6.78
C GLY A 29 -9.00 17.13 5.88
N LYS A 30 -9.87 18.04 5.41
CA LYS A 30 -9.49 19.22 4.64
C LYS A 30 -8.60 20.17 5.45
N GLN A 31 -8.97 20.47 6.69
CA GLN A 31 -8.17 21.32 7.57
C GLN A 31 -6.78 20.72 7.85
N VAL A 32 -6.68 19.39 7.98
CA VAL A 32 -5.39 18.69 8.12
C VAL A 32 -4.53 18.84 6.86
N ALA A 33 -5.13 18.80 5.67
CA ALA A 33 -4.40 19.02 4.42
C ALA A 33 -3.91 20.47 4.29
N GLU A 34 -4.76 21.46 4.61
CA GLU A 34 -4.40 22.88 4.61
C GLU A 34 -3.27 23.20 5.61
N ALA A 35 -3.33 22.63 6.82
CA ALA A 35 -2.30 22.83 7.85
C ALA A 35 -0.93 22.27 7.46
N LYS A 36 -0.88 21.31 6.53
CA LYS A 36 0.37 20.71 6.02
C LYS A 36 1.00 21.52 4.88
N GLY A 37 0.39 22.64 4.51
CA GLY A 37 1.04 23.71 3.76
C GLY A 37 1.00 23.59 2.24
N GLY A 38 0.04 22.87 1.64
CA GLY A 38 -0.30 22.90 0.19
C GLY A 38 0.76 22.42 -0.81
N ASP A 39 2.04 22.61 -0.52
CA ASP A 39 3.20 22.46 -1.42
C ASP A 39 3.86 21.08 -1.36
N ARG A 40 3.46 20.20 -0.43
CA ARG A 40 3.97 18.82 -0.37
C ARG A 40 3.13 17.82 -1.14
N GLY A 41 2.21 18.30 -1.97
CA GLY A 41 1.27 17.44 -2.69
C GLY A 41 0.40 16.58 -1.77
N PRO A 42 -0.63 15.94 -2.33
CA PRO A 42 -1.43 14.97 -1.61
C PRO A 42 -0.62 13.71 -1.35
N TYR A 43 -0.06 13.59 -0.15
CA TYR A 43 0.58 12.35 0.29
C TYR A 43 -0.46 11.26 0.47
N PHE A 44 -0.31 10.16 -0.27
CA PHE A 44 -0.99 8.94 0.09
C PHE A 44 -0.32 8.40 1.38
N ARG A 45 -1.10 8.13 2.43
CA ARG A 45 -0.57 7.79 3.77
C ARG A 45 -0.99 6.41 4.24
N PRO A 46 -0.58 5.34 3.54
CA PRO A 46 -1.00 3.97 3.86
C PRO A 46 -0.59 3.57 5.29
N GLY A 47 0.55 4.04 5.80
CA GLY A 47 0.96 3.78 7.19
C GLY A 47 -0.02 4.36 8.21
N ARG A 48 -0.50 5.59 8.00
CA ARG A 48 -1.54 6.20 8.85
C ARG A 48 -2.88 5.47 8.75
N GLU A 49 -3.26 5.02 7.55
CA GLU A 49 -4.48 4.26 7.34
C GLU A 49 -4.45 2.91 8.05
N ALA A 50 -3.30 2.22 7.98
CA ALA A 50 -3.07 0.98 8.70
C ALA A 50 -3.25 1.16 10.22
N GLN A 51 -2.67 2.20 10.80
CA GLN A 51 -2.86 2.53 12.23
C GLN A 51 -4.34 2.76 12.59
N ILE A 52 -5.08 3.49 11.75
CA ILE A 52 -6.52 3.74 11.96
C ILE A 52 -7.27 2.41 11.96
N ILE A 53 -7.02 1.57 10.96
CA ILE A 53 -7.68 0.27 10.80
C ILE A 53 -7.34 -0.66 11.96
N ARG A 54 -6.06 -0.84 12.31
CA ARG A 54 -5.64 -1.69 13.44
C ARG A 54 -6.33 -1.27 14.74
N ARG A 55 -6.40 0.02 15.03
CA ARG A 55 -7.10 0.54 16.21
C ARG A 55 -8.60 0.23 16.20
N LEU A 56 -9.24 0.28 15.04
CA LEU A 56 -10.67 -0.04 14.90
C LEU A 56 -10.92 -1.52 15.05
N VAL A 57 -10.07 -2.36 14.46
CA VAL A 57 -10.10 -3.82 14.62
C VAL A 57 -9.88 -4.20 16.08
N ALA A 58 -8.90 -3.61 16.77
CA ALA A 58 -8.64 -3.86 18.19
C ALA A 58 -9.81 -3.42 19.10
N ARG A 59 -10.57 -2.39 18.70
CA ARG A 59 -11.78 -1.93 19.40
C ARG A 59 -13.03 -2.70 18.99
N ASN A 60 -12.96 -3.56 17.97
CA ASN A 60 -14.12 -4.27 17.45
C ASN A 60 -14.55 -5.39 18.40
N GLU A 61 -15.35 -5.06 19.40
CA GLU A 61 -15.99 -6.01 20.32
C GLU A 61 -17.30 -6.58 19.72
N SER A 62 -17.56 -6.37 18.42
CA SER A 62 -18.89 -6.47 17.81
C SER A 62 -19.16 -7.76 17.02
N PHE A 63 -20.43 -7.94 16.62
CA PHE A 63 -20.90 -8.95 15.67
C PHE A 63 -20.44 -8.69 14.21
N LEU A 64 -19.85 -7.53 13.90
CA LEU A 64 -19.39 -7.22 12.55
C LEU A 64 -18.07 -7.94 12.30
N ASN A 65 -18.03 -8.76 11.25
CA ASN A 65 -16.79 -9.42 10.85
C ASN A 65 -15.73 -8.37 10.46
N VAL A 66 -14.47 -8.65 10.83
CA VAL A 66 -13.33 -7.75 10.62
C VAL A 66 -13.17 -7.33 9.15
N PRO A 67 -13.33 -8.21 8.15
CA PRO A 67 -13.25 -7.81 6.75
C PRO A 67 -14.25 -6.73 6.33
N THR A 68 -15.51 -6.85 6.78
CA THR A 68 -16.55 -5.86 6.50
C THR A 68 -16.24 -4.53 7.17
N LEU A 69 -15.78 -4.55 8.42
CA LEU A 69 -15.33 -3.34 9.13
C LEU A 69 -14.24 -2.61 8.34
N ILE A 70 -13.22 -3.35 7.88
CA ILE A 70 -12.12 -2.79 7.11
C ILE A 70 -12.62 -2.20 5.79
N ARG A 71 -13.54 -2.87 5.09
CA ARG A 71 -14.11 -2.34 3.83
C ARG A 71 -14.86 -1.02 4.03
N PHE A 72 -15.65 -0.89 5.09
CA PHE A 72 -16.33 0.39 5.39
C PHE A 72 -15.32 1.52 5.60
N TRP A 73 -14.28 1.28 6.40
CA TRP A 73 -13.28 2.32 6.63
C TRP A 73 -12.39 2.58 5.43
N ARG A 74 -12.14 1.57 4.59
CA ARG A 74 -11.40 1.74 3.33
C ARG A 74 -12.11 2.73 2.41
N GLU A 75 -13.43 2.61 2.27
CA GLU A 75 -14.20 3.53 1.42
C GLU A 75 -14.25 4.96 2.00
N ILE A 76 -14.36 5.09 3.32
CA ILE A 76 -14.29 6.40 3.99
C ILE A 76 -12.90 7.05 3.81
N LEU A 77 -11.83 6.26 3.81
CA LEU A 77 -10.46 6.73 3.62
C LEU A 77 -10.21 7.13 2.16
N SER A 78 -10.60 6.28 1.22
CA SER A 78 -10.43 6.51 -0.21
C SER A 78 -11.26 7.71 -0.71
N ALA A 79 -12.48 7.91 -0.20
CA ALA A 79 -13.31 9.08 -0.52
C ALA A 79 -12.63 10.39 -0.07
N ASN A 80 -12.13 10.44 1.18
CA ASN A 80 -11.42 11.61 1.68
C ASN A 80 -10.16 11.92 0.86
N LEU A 81 -9.39 10.90 0.49
CA LEU A 81 -8.21 11.06 -0.34
C LEU A 81 -8.58 11.59 -1.73
N ASN A 82 -9.55 10.97 -2.41
CA ASN A 82 -9.97 11.38 -3.75
C ASN A 82 -10.46 12.83 -3.81
N MET A 83 -11.17 13.30 -2.78
CA MET A 83 -11.59 14.71 -2.68
C MET A 83 -10.41 15.68 -2.63
N GLN A 84 -9.25 15.25 -2.14
CA GLN A 84 -8.06 16.08 -1.99
C GLN A 84 -7.15 16.02 -3.21
N THR A 85 -7.03 14.86 -3.87
CA THR A 85 -6.02 14.63 -4.91
C THR A 85 -6.52 14.25 -6.30
N HIS A 86 -7.79 13.85 -6.47
CA HIS A 86 -8.22 13.07 -7.63
C HIS A 86 -7.27 11.90 -7.89
N VAL A 87 -7.44 10.78 -7.18
CA VAL A 87 -6.51 9.65 -7.30
C VAL A 87 -6.56 9.11 -8.72
N HIS A 88 -5.43 9.13 -9.41
CA HIS A 88 -5.18 8.43 -10.66
C HIS A 88 -4.18 7.29 -10.41
N ALA A 89 -4.63 6.05 -10.59
CA ALA A 89 -3.85 4.84 -10.38
C ALA A 89 -3.54 4.18 -11.73
N ALA A 90 -2.26 4.06 -12.06
CA ALA A 90 -1.78 3.27 -13.19
C ALA A 90 -1.55 1.83 -12.76
N VAL A 91 -2.14 0.86 -13.45
CA VAL A 91 -2.14 -0.56 -13.04
C VAL A 91 -1.45 -1.40 -14.12
N PHE A 92 -0.43 -2.16 -13.74
CA PHE A 92 0.17 -3.13 -14.64
C PHE A 92 -0.64 -4.43 -14.63
N MET A 93 -1.30 -4.70 -15.76
CA MET A 93 -2.11 -5.91 -15.96
C MET A 93 -1.32 -6.93 -16.78
N ALA A 94 -0.39 -7.63 -16.12
CA ALA A 94 0.27 -8.77 -16.73
C ALA A 94 -0.74 -9.91 -17.03
N GLU A 95 -0.44 -10.74 -18.03
CA GLU A 95 -1.21 -11.95 -18.31
C GLU A 95 -1.29 -12.85 -17.06
N GLY A 96 -2.49 -13.19 -16.59
CA GLY A 96 -2.72 -13.95 -15.36
C GLY A 96 -2.71 -13.14 -14.05
N ALA A 97 -2.64 -11.80 -14.13
CA ALA A 97 -2.68 -10.89 -12.99
C ALA A 97 -4.03 -10.14 -12.87
N GLU A 98 -5.14 -10.77 -13.29
CA GLU A 98 -6.46 -10.12 -13.41
C GLU A 98 -6.92 -9.51 -12.08
N ARG A 99 -6.59 -10.16 -10.96
CA ARG A 99 -6.94 -9.70 -9.61
C ARG A 99 -6.28 -8.37 -9.21
N VAL A 100 -5.19 -7.95 -9.88
CA VAL A 100 -4.48 -6.71 -9.52
C VAL A 100 -5.39 -5.49 -9.75
N TYR A 101 -6.23 -5.50 -10.78
CA TYR A 101 -7.22 -4.45 -10.99
C TYR A 101 -8.23 -4.37 -9.85
N ASP A 102 -8.76 -5.50 -9.42
CA ASP A 102 -9.74 -5.57 -8.33
C ASP A 102 -9.15 -5.07 -7.02
N LEU A 103 -7.89 -5.43 -6.72
CA LEU A 103 -7.17 -4.91 -5.55
C LEU A 103 -6.95 -3.40 -5.64
N ALA A 104 -6.57 -2.90 -6.81
CA ALA A 104 -6.41 -1.46 -7.05
C ALA A 104 -7.73 -0.72 -6.80
N ARG A 105 -8.85 -1.26 -7.31
CA ARG A 105 -10.19 -0.71 -7.12
C ARG A 105 -10.64 -0.75 -5.66
N ASP A 106 -10.46 -1.90 -5.00
CA ASP A 106 -10.80 -2.10 -3.59
C ASP A 106 -10.03 -1.12 -2.68
N HIS A 107 -8.79 -0.80 -3.04
CA HIS A 107 -7.95 0.06 -2.24
C HIS A 107 -8.16 1.56 -2.52
N CYS A 108 -8.18 1.95 -3.81
CA CYS A 108 -8.25 3.35 -4.23
C CYS A 108 -9.67 3.92 -4.17
N GLY A 109 -10.68 3.06 -3.98
CA GLY A 109 -12.09 3.44 -3.90
C GLY A 109 -12.74 3.62 -5.26
N ILE A 110 -14.06 3.79 -5.25
CA ILE A 110 -14.86 3.87 -6.48
C ILE A 110 -14.60 5.15 -7.28
N SER A 111 -14.24 6.24 -6.60
CA SER A 111 -14.03 7.56 -7.21
C SER A 111 -12.65 7.74 -7.84
N ALA A 112 -11.72 6.79 -7.66
CA ALA A 112 -10.42 6.86 -8.29
C ALA A 112 -10.50 6.57 -9.80
N SER A 113 -9.70 7.30 -10.57
CA SER A 113 -9.42 6.96 -11.97
C SER A 113 -8.39 5.82 -12.00
N ILE A 114 -8.71 4.73 -12.69
CA ILE A 114 -7.80 3.58 -12.82
C ILE A 114 -7.53 3.34 -14.31
N GLU A 115 -6.26 3.43 -14.69
CA GLU A 115 -5.78 3.17 -16.04
C GLU A 115 -4.96 1.89 -16.07
N CYS A 116 -5.32 0.95 -16.96
CA CYS A 116 -4.54 -0.26 -17.16
C CYS A 116 -3.44 -0.01 -18.20
N MET A 117 -2.21 -0.42 -17.88
CA MET A 117 -1.04 -0.34 -18.75
C MET A 117 -0.47 -1.72 -19.03
N ASP A 118 0.15 -1.86 -20.20
CA ASP A 118 0.72 -3.09 -20.76
C ASP A 118 2.19 -3.33 -20.36
N GLY A 119 2.73 -2.56 -19.40
CA GLY A 119 4.09 -2.77 -18.91
C GLY A 119 4.41 -2.05 -17.60
N ALA A 120 5.14 -2.74 -16.72
CA ALA A 120 5.59 -2.19 -15.44
C ALA A 120 6.43 -0.91 -15.58
N GLY A 121 7.29 -0.85 -16.61
CA GLY A 121 8.10 0.34 -16.90
C GLY A 121 7.24 1.59 -17.10
N LYS A 122 6.16 1.48 -17.89
CA LYS A 122 5.20 2.56 -18.16
C LYS A 122 4.47 3.02 -16.91
N VAL A 123 4.03 2.08 -16.06
CA VAL A 123 3.42 2.42 -14.76
C VAL A 123 4.38 3.22 -13.89
N LEU A 124 5.63 2.77 -13.80
CA LEU A 124 6.65 3.45 -13.01
C LEU A 124 7.04 4.81 -13.60
N ASP A 125 7.04 4.97 -14.92
CA ASP A 125 7.29 6.25 -15.59
C ASP A 125 6.13 7.24 -15.35
N ALA A 126 4.89 6.75 -15.41
CA ALA A 126 3.72 7.55 -15.09
C ALA A 126 3.76 8.06 -13.64
N VAL A 127 4.20 7.23 -12.70
CA VAL A 127 4.38 7.64 -11.29
C VAL A 127 5.53 8.64 -11.13
N SER A 128 6.69 8.37 -11.75
CA SER A 128 7.88 9.24 -11.61
C SER A 128 7.66 10.64 -12.19
N SER A 129 6.95 10.72 -13.33
CA SER A 129 6.59 11.97 -14.00
C SER A 129 5.42 12.71 -13.33
N GLY A 130 4.74 12.08 -12.37
CA GLY A 130 3.53 12.62 -11.74
C GLY A 130 2.27 12.53 -12.62
N ALA A 131 2.32 11.85 -13.78
CA ALA A 131 1.14 11.56 -14.59
C ALA A 131 0.15 10.66 -13.86
N ALA A 132 0.63 9.76 -13.00
CA ALA A 132 -0.16 8.98 -12.06
C ALA A 132 0.26 9.23 -10.61
N THR A 133 -0.73 9.40 -9.73
CA THR A 133 -0.48 9.50 -8.28
C THR A 133 0.02 8.19 -7.70
N LEU A 134 -0.47 7.05 -8.19
CA LEU A 134 -0.14 5.72 -7.70
C LEU A 134 0.13 4.77 -8.86
N GLY A 135 1.07 3.85 -8.67
CA GLY A 135 1.27 2.69 -9.53
C GLY A 135 0.89 1.43 -8.77
N VAL A 136 0.16 0.51 -9.41
CA VAL A 136 -0.18 -0.80 -8.83
C VAL A 136 0.43 -1.90 -9.69
N LEU A 137 1.28 -2.70 -9.06
CA LEU A 137 2.08 -3.73 -9.72
C LEU A 137 1.77 -5.10 -9.09
N PRO A 138 1.75 -6.21 -9.86
CA PRO A 138 1.51 -7.55 -9.32
C PRO A 138 2.49 -7.93 -8.21
N GLY A 139 2.11 -8.84 -7.32
CA GLY A 139 3.01 -9.39 -6.30
C GLY A 139 4.31 -9.96 -6.87
N VAL A 140 5.40 -9.83 -6.13
CA VAL A 140 6.77 -10.21 -6.56
C VAL A 140 7.00 -11.72 -6.71
N ALA A 141 6.04 -12.54 -6.26
CA ALA A 141 5.99 -13.97 -6.56
C ALA A 141 5.75 -14.24 -8.06
N MET A 142 5.08 -13.35 -8.78
CA MET A 142 4.77 -13.50 -10.20
C MET A 142 5.98 -13.20 -11.09
N LYS A 143 6.88 -14.18 -11.25
CA LYS A 143 8.17 -13.99 -11.96
C LYS A 143 8.02 -13.58 -13.42
N ALA A 144 6.94 -13.99 -14.09
CA ALA A 144 6.64 -13.57 -15.47
C ALA A 144 6.35 -12.06 -15.60
N ALA A 145 5.96 -11.40 -14.51
CA ALA A 145 5.64 -9.98 -14.42
C ALA A 145 6.68 -9.20 -13.61
N ARG A 146 7.90 -9.73 -13.46
CA ARG A 146 8.94 -9.15 -12.60
C ARG A 146 9.21 -7.68 -12.94
N TRP A 147 9.05 -6.81 -11.95
CA TRP A 147 9.15 -5.37 -12.12
C TRP A 147 10.09 -4.68 -11.12
N TRP A 148 10.36 -5.28 -9.96
CA TRP A 148 11.11 -4.62 -8.89
C TRP A 148 12.53 -4.19 -9.26
N PRO A 149 13.29 -4.84 -10.17
CA PRO A 149 14.61 -4.32 -10.57
C PRO A 149 14.53 -2.95 -11.26
N LEU A 150 13.39 -2.62 -11.87
CA LEU A 150 13.13 -1.32 -12.50
C LEU A 150 13.04 -0.16 -11.49
N LEU A 151 13.00 -0.46 -10.18
CA LEU A 151 13.09 0.53 -9.10
C LEU A 151 14.54 0.88 -8.73
N LEU A 152 15.53 0.10 -9.20
CA LEU A 152 16.95 0.37 -8.97
C LEU A 152 17.53 1.37 -9.97
N SER A 153 16.85 1.57 -11.10
CA SER A 153 17.29 2.49 -12.14
C SER A 153 17.10 3.94 -11.71
N ASP A 154 18.12 4.77 -11.94
CA ASP A 154 18.02 6.22 -11.79
C ASP A 154 17.08 6.76 -12.88
N ARG A 155 15.89 7.23 -12.48
CA ARG A 155 14.91 7.78 -13.42
C ARG A 155 15.16 9.28 -13.52
N ALA A 156 15.47 9.73 -14.74
CA ALA A 156 16.03 11.04 -15.02
C ALA A 156 15.17 12.26 -14.59
N GLU A 157 13.90 12.04 -14.24
CA GLU A 157 12.95 13.10 -13.87
C GLU A 157 12.11 12.67 -12.66
N GLY A 158 12.16 13.44 -11.57
CA GLY A 158 11.30 13.28 -10.40
C GLY A 158 11.88 12.47 -9.23
N MET A 159 11.05 12.22 -8.22
CA MET A 159 11.40 11.35 -7.09
C MET A 159 11.22 9.89 -7.52
N ALA A 160 12.23 9.06 -7.26
CA ALA A 160 12.18 7.64 -7.58
C ALA A 160 10.98 6.97 -6.88
N PRO A 161 10.15 6.19 -7.60
CA PRO A 161 9.05 5.48 -6.97
C PRO A 161 9.54 4.54 -5.87
N ARG A 162 8.78 4.45 -4.78
CA ARG A 162 9.00 3.52 -3.68
C ARG A 162 7.75 2.70 -3.44
N ILE A 163 7.94 1.47 -2.97
CA ILE A 163 6.82 0.67 -2.46
C ILE A 163 6.34 1.32 -1.16
N ILE A 164 5.03 1.60 -1.09
CA ILE A 164 4.42 2.25 0.07
C ILE A 164 3.25 1.45 0.66
N ALA A 165 2.72 0.47 -0.07
CA ALA A 165 1.67 -0.42 0.44
C ALA A 165 1.70 -1.79 -0.25
N ARG A 166 1.15 -2.81 0.44
CA ARG A 166 0.82 -4.13 -0.11
C ARG A 166 -0.69 -4.35 -0.04
N LEU A 167 -1.24 -5.01 -1.05
CA LEU A 167 -2.65 -5.31 -1.22
C LEU A 167 -2.89 -6.82 -1.29
N PRO A 168 -4.01 -7.35 -0.74
CA PRO A 168 -4.96 -6.63 0.11
C PRO A 168 -4.36 -6.33 1.50
N PHE A 169 -4.81 -5.25 2.14
CA PHE A 169 -4.39 -4.96 3.53
C PHE A 169 -5.10 -5.85 4.57
N CYS A 170 -6.24 -6.44 4.21
CA CYS A 170 -6.95 -7.43 5.02
C CYS A 170 -6.88 -8.77 4.29
N GLU A 171 -6.26 -9.76 4.92
CA GLU A 171 -6.18 -11.11 4.38
C GLU A 171 -7.34 -11.94 4.93
N THR A 172 -8.16 -12.45 4.00
CA THR A 172 -9.36 -13.23 4.31
C THR A 172 -9.28 -14.60 3.64
N GLY A 173 -8.53 -15.54 4.23
CA GLY A 173 -8.42 -16.92 3.73
C GLY A 173 -6.98 -17.44 3.61
N PRO A 174 -6.79 -18.71 3.21
CA PRO A 174 -5.48 -19.34 3.12
C PRO A 174 -4.57 -18.64 2.09
N GLU A 175 -3.28 -18.56 2.41
CA GLU A 175 -2.23 -17.80 1.71
C GLU A 175 -2.07 -18.09 0.20
N ALA A 176 -2.54 -19.24 -0.29
CA ALA A 176 -2.30 -19.70 -1.65
C ALA A 176 -3.50 -19.45 -2.58
N GLY A 177 -3.36 -18.46 -3.47
CA GLY A 177 -4.24 -18.30 -4.62
C GLY A 177 -3.96 -19.34 -5.73
N ILE A 178 -4.77 -19.31 -6.80
CA ILE A 178 -4.64 -20.22 -7.94
C ILE A 178 -3.27 -20.00 -8.63
N ASN A 179 -2.55 -21.07 -8.94
CA ASN A 179 -1.22 -21.06 -9.60
C ASN A 179 -0.06 -20.43 -8.80
N GLY A 180 -0.14 -20.37 -7.46
CA GLY A 180 0.95 -19.84 -6.63
C GLY A 180 1.05 -18.31 -6.62
N PHE A 181 0.15 -17.62 -7.32
CA PHE A 181 -0.11 -16.19 -7.13
C PHE A 181 -1.20 -16.05 -6.07
N ALA A 182 -0.84 -15.53 -4.88
CA ALA A 182 -1.80 -15.20 -3.83
C ALA A 182 -2.84 -14.14 -4.28
N GLY A 183 -2.63 -13.54 -5.45
CA GLY A 183 -3.36 -12.39 -5.94
C GLY A 183 -3.16 -11.20 -5.01
N ASP A 184 -1.91 -10.93 -4.69
CA ASP A 184 -1.46 -9.72 -4.02
C ASP A 184 -0.85 -8.74 -5.02
N ALA A 185 -0.71 -7.49 -4.59
CA ALA A 185 -0.14 -6.41 -5.38
C ALA A 185 0.61 -5.43 -4.48
N PHE A 186 1.50 -4.65 -5.08
CA PHE A 186 2.19 -3.56 -4.41
C PHE A 186 1.76 -2.22 -5.01
N ILE A 187 1.59 -1.23 -4.14
CA ILE A 187 1.44 0.16 -4.54
C ILE A 187 2.79 0.85 -4.45
N VAL A 188 3.16 1.50 -5.54
CA VAL A 188 4.31 2.40 -5.62
C VAL A 188 3.86 3.84 -5.81
N ALA A 189 4.61 4.78 -5.27
CA ALA A 189 4.39 6.21 -5.45
C ALA A 189 5.71 6.97 -5.39
N ALA A 190 5.74 8.19 -5.96
CA ALA A 190 6.87 9.11 -5.88
C ALA A 190 6.92 9.83 -4.51
N GLN A 191 7.01 9.04 -3.44
CA GLN A 191 7.10 9.50 -2.05
C GLN A 191 7.82 8.47 -1.17
N GLU A 192 8.35 8.92 -0.04
CA GLU A 192 8.86 8.01 0.99
C GLU A 192 7.70 7.24 1.67
N PRO A 193 7.91 5.95 2.02
CA PRO A 193 6.97 5.20 2.84
C PRO A 193 6.88 5.79 4.26
N GLU A 194 5.80 5.49 4.95
CA GLU A 194 5.53 5.95 6.32
C GLU A 194 5.48 4.77 7.29
N GLU A 195 6.11 4.93 8.45
CA GLU A 195 6.03 3.96 9.55
C GLU A 195 4.59 3.78 10.06
N SER A 196 4.15 2.53 10.16
CA SER A 196 2.82 2.16 10.64
C SER A 196 2.85 1.47 12.02
N GLY A 197 4.04 1.12 12.51
CA GLY A 197 4.29 0.44 13.78
C GLY A 197 4.40 -1.08 13.66
N GLU A 198 3.74 -1.68 12.67
CA GLU A 198 3.95 -3.07 12.25
C GLU A 198 4.20 -3.06 10.75
N ASP A 199 5.48 -2.99 10.38
CA ASP A 199 5.94 -2.73 9.02
C ASP A 199 6.78 -3.88 8.47
N ARG A 200 6.88 -3.94 7.16
CA ARG A 200 7.82 -4.75 6.39
C ARG A 200 8.64 -3.80 5.53
N THR A 201 9.96 -3.92 5.56
CA THR A 201 10.86 -3.15 4.70
C THR A 201 11.48 -4.05 3.64
N LEU A 202 11.52 -3.56 2.41
CA LEU A 202 12.07 -4.25 1.25
C LEU A 202 13.38 -3.63 0.81
N PHE A 203 14.39 -4.48 0.66
CA PHE A 203 15.72 -4.11 0.18
C PHE A 203 16.07 -4.92 -1.07
N ALA A 204 16.73 -4.29 -2.05
CA ALA A 204 17.53 -5.00 -3.01
C ALA A 204 18.96 -5.07 -2.50
N VAL A 205 19.48 -6.27 -2.32
CA VAL A 205 20.84 -6.52 -1.82
C VAL A 205 21.60 -7.30 -2.88
N GLU A 206 22.80 -6.86 -3.23
CA GLU A 206 23.64 -7.57 -4.21
C GLU A 206 23.81 -9.06 -3.83
N THR A 207 23.83 -9.93 -4.85
CA THR A 207 23.99 -11.37 -4.66
C THR A 207 25.35 -11.69 -4.04
N GLY A 208 25.41 -12.77 -3.24
CA GLY A 208 26.65 -13.20 -2.58
C GLY A 208 26.92 -12.57 -1.20
N HIS A 209 26.15 -11.58 -0.76
CA HIS A 209 26.27 -11.00 0.59
C HIS A 209 25.36 -11.71 1.62
N ALA A 210 25.84 -11.95 2.83
CA ALA A 210 24.96 -12.38 3.93
C ALA A 210 24.04 -11.21 4.32
N VAL A 211 22.76 -11.50 4.56
CA VAL A 211 21.74 -10.54 5.00
C VAL A 211 20.60 -11.30 5.67
N ASP A 212 20.01 -10.73 6.72
CA ASP A 212 18.87 -11.33 7.41
C ASP A 212 17.57 -11.11 6.61
N GLY A 213 16.52 -11.86 6.93
CA GLY A 213 15.19 -11.69 6.34
C GLY A 213 14.85 -12.72 5.26
N GLU A 214 13.68 -12.54 4.67
CA GLU A 214 13.13 -13.46 3.66
C GLU A 214 13.52 -13.01 2.26
N ILE A 215 14.08 -13.92 1.45
CA ILE A 215 14.39 -13.66 0.04
C ILE A 215 13.13 -13.94 -0.78
N LEU A 216 12.50 -12.89 -1.31
CA LEU A 216 11.27 -12.98 -2.10
C LEU A 216 11.55 -13.23 -3.60
N ASP A 217 12.68 -12.74 -4.11
CA ASP A 217 13.09 -12.89 -5.51
C ASP A 217 14.58 -12.65 -5.71
N GLU A 218 15.11 -13.07 -6.85
CA GLU A 218 16.48 -12.76 -7.30
C GLU A 218 16.48 -12.43 -8.80
N ALA A 219 17.07 -11.29 -9.17
CA ALA A 219 17.20 -10.82 -10.55
C ALA A 219 18.25 -9.71 -10.68
N ASP A 220 18.83 -9.57 -11.88
CA ASP A 220 19.76 -8.50 -12.25
C ASP A 220 20.95 -8.31 -11.28
N GLY A 221 21.41 -9.40 -10.64
CA GLY A 221 22.50 -9.37 -9.66
C GLY A 221 22.09 -8.97 -8.24
N PHE A 222 20.79 -8.80 -7.98
CA PHE A 222 20.24 -8.45 -6.68
C PHE A 222 19.24 -9.50 -6.17
N ARG A 223 19.14 -9.62 -4.85
CA ARG A 223 18.06 -10.33 -4.16
C ARG A 223 17.12 -9.31 -3.55
N LEU A 224 15.82 -9.50 -3.76
CA LEU A 224 14.78 -8.77 -3.05
C LEU A 224 14.56 -9.43 -1.70
N VAL A 225 14.89 -8.70 -0.64
CA VAL A 225 14.87 -9.17 0.75
C VAL A 225 13.83 -8.38 1.53
N GLU A 226 12.95 -9.09 2.23
CA GLU A 226 11.98 -8.54 3.17
C GLU A 226 12.43 -8.71 4.61
N GLN A 227 12.37 -7.64 5.40
CA GLN A 227 12.65 -7.64 6.83
C GLN A 227 11.49 -7.04 7.62
N ALA A 228 11.30 -7.53 8.85
CA ALA A 228 10.31 -6.99 9.77
C ALA A 228 10.77 -5.63 10.32
N GLY A 229 9.83 -4.70 10.47
CA GLY A 229 10.06 -3.34 10.95
C GLY A 229 10.20 -2.30 9.84
N PHE A 230 10.21 -1.03 10.24
CA PHE A 230 10.48 0.11 9.36
C PHE A 230 11.97 0.46 9.48
N LEU A 231 12.77 -0.03 8.53
CA LEU A 231 14.23 -0.02 8.60
C LEU A 231 14.83 0.94 7.58
N GLU A 232 15.86 1.69 7.98
CA GLU A 232 16.63 2.54 7.07
C GLU A 232 17.76 1.78 6.36
N ALA A 233 18.24 0.70 6.96
CA ALA A 233 19.28 -0.16 6.42
C ALA A 233 18.96 -1.64 6.72
N PRO A 234 19.39 -2.58 5.87
CA PRO A 234 19.15 -3.99 6.08
C PRO A 234 19.95 -4.50 7.27
N GLU A 235 19.30 -5.31 8.11
CA GLU A 235 19.95 -6.03 9.21
C GLU A 235 20.72 -7.25 8.69
N GLY A 236 21.77 -7.68 9.42
CA GLY A 236 22.57 -8.85 9.07
C GLY A 236 23.51 -8.66 7.87
N LEU A 237 23.60 -7.46 7.29
CA LEU A 237 24.49 -7.19 6.15
C LEU A 237 25.96 -7.15 6.60
N GLU A 238 26.72 -8.19 6.28
CA GLU A 238 28.15 -8.25 6.60
C GLU A 238 28.93 -7.15 5.86
N ARG A 239 29.43 -6.15 6.61
CA ARG A 239 30.38 -5.16 6.09
C ARG A 239 31.69 -5.88 5.74
N HIS A 240 31.96 -6.09 4.45
CA HIS A 240 33.25 -6.66 4.02
C HIS A 240 34.40 -5.71 4.41
N MET A 241 35.19 -6.09 5.42
CA MET A 241 36.41 -5.39 5.86
C MET A 241 37.62 -5.70 4.97
N GLY A 242 37.48 -5.65 3.64
CA GLY A 242 38.55 -6.08 2.73
C GLY A 242 38.46 -5.52 1.32
N GLY A 243 38.89 -4.26 1.14
CA GLY A 243 39.22 -3.68 -0.17
C GLY A 243 38.41 -2.42 -0.51
N ARG A 244 39.08 -1.25 -0.53
CA ARG A 244 38.60 0.11 -0.89
C ARG A 244 37.15 0.43 -0.50
N GLU A 245 36.98 1.15 0.64
CA GLU A 245 35.77 1.90 1.08
C GLU A 245 34.46 1.45 0.40
N GLY A 246 33.68 0.53 0.96
CA GLY A 246 33.17 0.55 2.34
C GLY A 246 31.63 0.54 2.41
N GLU A 247 30.92 0.39 1.29
CA GLU A 247 29.47 0.15 1.26
C GLU A 247 29.16 -1.09 0.42
N VAL A 248 28.44 -2.04 1.00
CA VAL A 248 27.79 -3.12 0.25
C VAL A 248 26.60 -2.48 -0.47
N PRO A 249 26.49 -2.54 -1.82
CA PRO A 249 25.43 -1.84 -2.52
C PRO A 249 24.09 -2.53 -2.24
N TYR A 250 23.30 -1.89 -1.39
CA TYR A 250 21.90 -2.20 -1.20
C TYR A 250 21.05 -0.97 -1.55
N TYR A 251 19.82 -1.21 -1.93
CA TYR A 251 18.82 -0.18 -2.16
C TYR A 251 17.60 -0.47 -1.29
N ARG A 252 17.16 0.53 -0.51
CA ARG A 252 15.85 0.47 0.13
C ARG A 252 14.79 0.73 -0.94
N ILE A 253 14.02 -0.30 -1.29
CA ILE A 253 13.02 -0.26 -2.37
C ILE A 253 11.69 0.32 -1.83
N GLY A 254 11.41 0.12 -0.55
CA GLY A 254 10.26 0.71 0.11
C GLY A 254 9.93 0.00 1.41
N ALA A 255 8.79 0.37 2.00
CA ALA A 255 8.25 -0.26 3.19
C ALA A 255 6.72 -0.21 3.15
N TYR A 256 6.08 -1.17 3.78
CA TYR A 256 4.62 -1.25 3.82
C TYR A 256 4.13 -1.79 5.16
N ALA A 257 2.93 -1.39 5.55
CA ALA A 257 2.28 -1.90 6.74
C ALA A 257 1.93 -3.39 6.57
N ALA A 258 2.34 -4.23 7.51
CA ALA A 258 1.97 -5.65 7.53
C ALA A 258 0.43 -5.82 7.49
N PRO A 259 -0.12 -6.70 6.63
CA PRO A 259 -1.56 -6.91 6.54
C PRO A 259 -2.18 -7.34 7.87
N VAL A 260 -3.46 -7.01 8.05
CA VAL A 260 -4.26 -7.52 9.16
C VAL A 260 -4.82 -8.88 8.79
N HIS A 261 -4.56 -9.88 9.62
CA HIS A 261 -5.17 -11.20 9.51
C HIS A 261 -6.55 -11.18 10.19
N ALA A 262 -7.61 -11.37 9.42
CA ALA A 262 -8.93 -11.66 9.97
C ALA A 262 -8.97 -13.15 10.32
N GLY A 263 -8.84 -13.47 11.61
CA GLY A 263 -8.97 -14.84 12.13
C GLY A 263 -10.35 -15.45 11.89
#